data_AF-A0ABD3ZZC7-F1
#
_entry.id   AF-A0ABD3ZZC7-F1
#
_cell.length_a   1.000
_cell.length_b   1.000
_cell.length_c   1.000
_cell.angle_alpha   90.00
_cell.angle_beta   90.00
_cell.angle_gamma   90.00
#
_symmetry.space_group_name_H-M   'P 1'
#
loop_
_entity.id
_entity.type
_entity.pdbx_description
1 polymer ?
#
loop_
_entity_poly.entity_id
_entity_poly.type
_entity_poly.pdbx_seq_one_letter_code
_entity_poly.pdbx_strand_id
1 'polypeptide(L)'
;MKLTDRFEEDVIEFKGRRIKLRLFFDVVLRAFELLEDEEFTEAQKWSLLACVFAENKEDVEELSLDEKVILVKAIFDNFIHEPGETAQDSIQHQPQSTNEDEQNTSEGEQSTSKKDEVFDFEQDAEYIYASFLFDYNLDLFEQQGKLHWRKFQALLKGLSEDAKFSKVIEIRTMKLPKEGEERKRIQELKRIYALNKKPVDEEAAIKELDAKASAFFQNLRGRGGKK
;
A
#
# COMPACT_ATOMS: atom_id res chain seq x y z
N MET A 1 -14.45 -12.42 -5.91
CA MET A 1 -15.73 -11.72 -6.14
C MET A 1 -16.47 -12.41 -7.28
N LYS A 2 -17.73 -12.79 -7.08
CA LYS A 2 -18.66 -13.27 -8.12
C LYS A 2 -19.73 -12.20 -8.35
N LEU A 3 -20.29 -12.15 -9.56
CA LEU A 3 -21.35 -11.19 -9.90
C LEU A 3 -22.67 -11.47 -9.15
N THR A 4 -22.81 -12.64 -8.54
CA THR A 4 -23.95 -13.02 -7.71
C THR A 4 -23.77 -12.67 -6.24
N ASP A 5 -22.58 -12.20 -5.83
CA ASP A 5 -22.31 -11.84 -4.44
C ASP A 5 -23.12 -10.59 -4.05
N ARG A 6 -23.66 -10.59 -2.82
CA ARG A 6 -24.33 -9.43 -2.23
C ARG A 6 -23.44 -8.85 -1.13
N PHE A 7 -22.96 -7.63 -1.33
CA PHE A 7 -22.14 -6.91 -0.33
C PHE A 7 -22.97 -6.33 0.83
N GLU A 8 -24.29 -6.48 0.79
CA GLU A 8 -25.19 -6.09 1.89
C GLU A 8 -25.04 -7.02 3.12
N GLU A 9 -24.28 -8.11 2.97
CA GLU A 9 -24.06 -9.15 3.97
C GLU A 9 -22.67 -9.07 4.63
N ASP A 10 -21.94 -7.97 4.50
CA ASP A 10 -20.66 -7.77 5.21
C ASP A 10 -20.91 -7.71 6.73
N VAL A 11 -21.06 -8.89 7.31
CA VAL A 11 -21.46 -9.14 8.68
C VAL A 11 -20.51 -10.18 9.23
N ILE A 12 -19.97 -9.91 10.40
CA ILE A 12 -19.17 -10.87 11.15
C ILE A 12 -19.91 -11.28 12.42
N GLU A 13 -20.03 -12.59 12.64
CA GLU A 13 -20.53 -13.13 13.89
C GLU A 13 -19.39 -13.23 14.89
N PHE A 14 -19.47 -12.45 15.97
CA PHE A 14 -18.43 -12.37 16.97
C PHE A 14 -19.04 -12.40 18.36
N LYS A 15 -18.68 -13.41 19.17
CA LYS A 15 -19.21 -13.62 20.54
C LYS A 15 -20.74 -13.59 20.64
N GLY A 16 -21.42 -14.15 19.65
CA GLY A 16 -22.90 -14.19 19.59
C GLY A 16 -23.55 -12.84 19.21
N ARG A 17 -22.75 -11.83 18.85
CA ARG A 17 -23.21 -10.57 18.26
C ARG A 17 -23.02 -10.62 16.74
N ARG A 18 -23.96 -10.05 16.00
CA ARG A 18 -23.86 -9.85 14.55
C ARG A 18 -23.42 -8.42 14.30
N ILE A 19 -22.17 -8.23 13.89
CA ILE A 19 -21.58 -6.91 13.67
C ILE A 19 -21.61 -6.64 12.17
N LYS A 20 -22.36 -5.62 11.75
CA LYS A 20 -22.38 -5.17 10.36
C LYS A 20 -21.20 -4.25 10.08
N LEU A 21 -20.53 -4.46 8.96
CA LEU A 21 -19.29 -3.79 8.61
C LEU A 21 -19.51 -2.69 7.55
N ARG A 22 -18.76 -1.60 7.68
CA ARG A 22 -18.58 -0.58 6.65
C ARG A 22 -17.26 -0.83 5.93
N LEU A 23 -17.34 -1.45 4.77
CA LEU A 23 -16.17 -1.77 3.95
C LEU A 23 -16.12 -0.92 2.67
N PHE A 24 -16.39 0.38 2.82
CA PHE A 24 -16.17 1.33 1.73
C PHE A 24 -14.67 1.56 1.51
N PHE A 25 -14.28 1.89 0.29
CA PHE A 25 -12.87 2.04 -0.04
C PHE A 25 -12.18 3.10 0.82
N ASP A 26 -12.85 4.23 1.07
CA ASP A 26 -12.33 5.32 1.89
C ASP A 26 -12.16 4.93 3.37
N VAL A 27 -13.02 4.04 3.87
CA VAL A 27 -12.92 3.49 5.23
C VAL A 27 -11.73 2.55 5.34
N VAL A 28 -11.49 1.71 4.33
CA VAL A 28 -10.35 0.80 4.30
C VAL A 28 -9.04 1.56 4.12
N LEU A 29 -8.98 2.56 3.25
CA LEU A 29 -7.80 3.42 3.10
C LEU A 29 -7.47 4.14 4.41
N ARG A 30 -8.47 4.70 5.10
CA ARG A 30 -8.28 5.30 6.42
C ARG A 30 -7.79 4.32 7.47
N ALA A 31 -8.20 3.05 7.37
CA ALA A 31 -7.70 2.01 8.25
C ALA A 31 -6.21 1.74 8.02
N PHE A 32 -5.73 1.76 6.78
CA PHE A 32 -4.30 1.67 6.48
C PHE A 32 -3.52 2.90 6.97
N GLU A 33 -4.04 4.11 6.73
CA GLU A 33 -3.45 5.35 7.25
C GLU A 33 -3.27 5.30 8.78
N LEU A 34 -4.31 4.86 9.50
CA LEU A 34 -4.27 4.71 10.96
C LEU A 34 -3.25 3.67 11.45
N LEU A 35 -3.00 2.61 10.68
CA LEU A 35 -2.00 1.60 11.03
C LEU A 35 -0.58 2.16 10.95
N GLU A 36 -0.33 3.05 9.99
CA GLU A 36 0.98 3.69 9.79
C GLU A 36 1.20 4.92 10.68
N ASP A 37 0.14 5.47 11.27
CA ASP A 37 0.20 6.68 12.07
C ASP A 37 0.99 6.49 13.38
N GLU A 38 2.09 7.23 13.56
CA GLU A 38 2.97 7.15 14.73
C GLU A 38 2.43 7.90 15.96
N GLU A 39 1.41 8.76 15.79
CA GLU A 39 0.81 9.52 16.89
C GLU A 39 -0.06 8.64 17.80
N PHE A 40 -0.51 7.49 17.30
CA PHE A 40 -1.36 6.56 18.04
C PHE A 40 -0.57 5.36 18.59
N THR A 41 -0.83 5.02 19.84
CA THR A 41 -0.38 3.74 20.40
C THR A 41 -1.09 2.56 19.72
N GLU A 42 -0.45 1.39 19.69
CA GLU A 42 -1.06 0.16 19.16
C GLU A 42 -2.46 -0.09 19.74
N ALA A 43 -2.63 0.03 21.05
CA ALA A 43 -3.92 -0.16 21.71
C ALA A 43 -5.00 0.81 21.19
N GLN A 44 -4.64 2.07 20.93
CA GLN A 44 -5.55 3.06 20.35
C GLN A 44 -5.90 2.71 18.91
N LYS A 45 -4.92 2.32 18.09
CA LYS A 45 -5.14 1.89 16.69
C LYS A 45 -6.16 0.75 16.63
N TRP A 46 -5.94 -0.33 17.36
CA TRP A 46 -6.86 -1.48 17.38
C TRP A 46 -8.27 -1.12 17.85
N SER A 47 -8.38 -0.23 18.85
CA SER A 47 -9.68 0.24 19.33
C SER A 47 -10.42 1.09 18.29
N LEU A 48 -9.70 2.00 17.63
CA LEU A 48 -10.26 2.86 16.58
C LEU A 48 -10.65 2.07 15.34
N LEU A 49 -9.82 1.13 14.89
CA LEU A 49 -10.10 0.26 13.75
C LEU A 49 -11.41 -0.51 13.92
N ALA A 50 -11.63 -1.11 15.10
CA ALA A 50 -12.90 -1.79 15.39
C ALA A 50 -14.11 -0.85 15.24
N CYS A 51 -13.99 0.38 15.73
CA CYS A 51 -15.04 1.41 15.63
C CYS A 51 -15.24 1.95 14.21
N VAL A 52 -14.17 2.03 13.42
CA VAL A 52 -14.20 2.53 12.04
C VAL A 52 -14.94 1.53 11.15
N PHE A 53 -14.61 0.24 11.27
CA PHE A 53 -15.24 -0.83 10.50
C PHE A 53 -16.67 -1.15 10.96
N ALA A 54 -17.01 -1.04 12.24
CA ALA A 54 -18.38 -1.31 12.69
C ALA A 54 -19.36 -0.22 12.23
N GLU A 55 -20.47 -0.62 11.61
CA GLU A 55 -21.55 0.30 11.24
C GLU A 55 -22.17 0.96 12.48
N ASN A 56 -22.45 0.13 13.50
CA ASN A 56 -22.85 0.58 14.82
C ASN A 56 -21.68 0.43 15.81
N LYS A 57 -21.27 1.54 16.43
CA LYS A 57 -20.14 1.55 17.38
C LYS A 57 -20.46 0.84 18.69
N GLU A 58 -21.72 0.82 19.09
CA GLU A 58 -22.18 0.16 20.34
C GLU A 58 -21.90 -1.35 20.31
N ASP A 59 -21.92 -1.96 19.12
CA ASP A 59 -21.66 -3.40 18.94
C ASP A 59 -20.22 -3.78 19.34
N VAL A 60 -19.29 -2.84 19.26
CA VAL A 60 -17.85 -3.03 19.55
C VAL A 60 -17.37 -2.28 20.79
N GLU A 61 -18.18 -1.40 21.38
CA GLU A 61 -17.78 -0.55 22.50
C GLU A 61 -17.43 -1.36 23.76
N GLU A 62 -18.27 -2.35 24.08
CA GLU A 62 -18.11 -3.23 25.24
C GLU A 62 -17.03 -4.31 25.06
N LEU A 63 -16.45 -4.43 23.87
CA LEU A 63 -15.40 -5.42 23.62
C LEU A 63 -14.10 -5.01 24.32
N SER A 64 -13.43 -5.99 24.93
CA SER A 64 -12.09 -5.80 25.48
C SER A 64 -11.07 -5.52 24.37
N LEU A 65 -9.90 -4.99 24.71
CA LEU A 65 -8.86 -4.71 23.71
C LEU A 65 -8.47 -5.96 22.92
N ASP A 66 -8.26 -7.09 23.61
CA ASP A 66 -7.90 -8.36 22.97
C ASP A 66 -8.99 -8.83 22.00
N GLU A 67 -10.26 -8.61 22.33
CA GLU A 67 -11.39 -8.93 21.46
C GLU A 67 -11.43 -8.04 20.23
N LYS A 68 -11.16 -6.73 20.39
CA LYS A 68 -11.07 -5.80 19.27
C LYS A 68 -9.92 -6.19 18.33
N VAL A 69 -8.77 -6.60 18.88
CA VAL A 69 -7.64 -7.10 18.09
C VAL A 69 -8.06 -8.33 17.28
N ILE A 70 -8.71 -9.32 17.91
CA ILE A 70 -9.17 -10.54 17.20
C ILE A 70 -10.21 -10.18 16.12
N LEU A 71 -11.17 -9.32 16.45
CA LEU A 71 -12.21 -8.87 15.52
C LEU A 71 -11.60 -8.19 14.29
N VAL A 72 -10.71 -7.21 14.50
CA VAL A 72 -10.09 -6.45 13.42
C VAL A 72 -9.23 -7.37 12.55
N LYS A 73 -8.44 -8.27 13.14
CA LYS A 73 -7.70 -9.29 12.37
C LYS A 73 -8.63 -10.14 11.50
N ALA A 74 -9.75 -10.62 12.07
CA ALA A 74 -10.73 -11.36 11.30
C ALA A 74 -11.38 -10.53 10.18
N ILE A 75 -11.59 -9.23 10.37
CA ILE A 75 -12.07 -8.34 9.30
C ILE A 75 -11.05 -8.27 8.17
N PHE A 76 -9.78 -8.05 8.49
CA PHE A 76 -8.70 -7.99 7.51
C PHE A 76 -8.59 -9.31 6.72
N ASP A 77 -8.51 -10.44 7.42
CA ASP A 77 -8.28 -11.75 6.82
C ASP A 77 -9.45 -12.21 5.94
N ASN A 78 -10.70 -11.91 6.31
CA ASN A 78 -11.87 -12.42 5.60
C ASN A 78 -12.41 -11.46 4.53
N PHE A 79 -12.22 -10.16 4.70
CA PHE A 79 -12.91 -9.16 3.87
C PHE A 79 -11.98 -8.26 3.06
N ILE A 80 -10.78 -7.96 3.57
CA ILE A 80 -9.88 -6.95 2.99
C ILE A 80 -8.77 -7.61 2.16
N HIS A 81 -8.09 -8.61 2.72
CA HIS A 81 -6.97 -9.31 2.07
C HIS A 81 -7.45 -10.34 1.04
N GLU A 82 -6.62 -10.57 0.03
CA GLU A 82 -6.85 -11.67 -0.90
C GLU A 82 -6.40 -13.01 -0.30
N PRO A 83 -7.06 -14.14 -0.62
CA PRO A 83 -6.67 -15.45 -0.11
C PRO A 83 -5.22 -15.78 -0.47
N GLY A 84 -4.34 -15.89 0.53
CA GLY A 84 -2.91 -16.16 0.36
C GLY A 84 -1.97 -15.07 0.88
N GLU A 85 -2.50 -13.92 1.31
CA GLU A 85 -1.75 -12.85 2.00
C GLU A 85 -1.82 -13.06 3.52
N THR A 86 -0.69 -13.00 4.24
CA THR A 86 -0.67 -13.11 5.71
C THR A 86 -0.71 -11.72 6.37
N ALA A 87 -1.22 -11.63 7.60
CA ALA A 87 -1.28 -10.38 8.37
C ALA A 87 0.09 -9.71 8.64
N GLN A 88 1.21 -10.41 8.43
CA GLN A 88 2.57 -9.85 8.50
C GLN A 88 3.04 -9.28 7.15
N ASP A 89 2.44 -9.71 6.04
CA ASP A 89 2.67 -9.11 4.71
C ASP A 89 2.03 -7.71 4.59
N SER A 90 1.05 -7.42 5.45
CA SER A 90 0.25 -6.19 5.46
C SER A 90 0.96 -4.94 5.99
N ILE A 91 2.14 -5.06 6.61
CA ILE A 91 2.93 -3.88 7.03
C ILE A 91 3.71 -3.29 5.84
N GLN A 92 3.66 -3.94 4.66
CA GLN A 92 4.50 -3.49 3.56
C GLN A 92 4.05 -3.85 2.13
N HIS A 93 2.86 -4.38 1.81
CA HIS A 93 2.52 -4.56 0.38
C HIS A 93 1.05 -4.50 -0.03
N GLN A 94 0.85 -3.69 -1.07
CA GLN A 94 -0.23 -3.69 -2.07
C GLN A 94 0.17 -4.51 -3.31
N PRO A 95 -0.78 -4.91 -4.20
CA PRO A 95 -0.72 -6.13 -5.01
C PRO A 95 0.53 -6.35 -5.88
N GLN A 96 0.96 -7.61 -5.90
CA GLN A 96 2.09 -8.13 -6.67
C GLN A 96 1.78 -8.27 -8.17
N SER A 97 2.82 -8.10 -9.00
CA SER A 97 2.92 -8.68 -10.34
C SER A 97 3.70 -9.98 -10.24
N THR A 98 3.07 -11.12 -10.55
CA THR A 98 3.78 -12.40 -10.72
C THR A 98 4.57 -12.34 -12.03
N ASN A 99 5.86 -12.04 -11.95
CA ASN A 99 6.77 -12.37 -13.03
C ASN A 99 7.19 -13.83 -12.85
N GLU A 100 6.53 -14.73 -13.57
CA GLU A 100 7.01 -16.09 -13.79
C GLU A 100 8.34 -16.02 -14.54
N ASP A 101 9.44 -16.26 -13.83
CA ASP A 101 10.69 -16.79 -14.37
C ASP A 101 11.53 -17.30 -13.20
N GLU A 102 11.20 -18.50 -12.75
CA GLU A 102 12.06 -19.32 -11.87
C GLU A 102 13.30 -19.78 -12.64
N GLN A 103 14.51 -19.43 -12.16
CA GLN A 103 15.66 -20.36 -12.09
C GLN A 103 16.59 -20.00 -10.92
N ASN A 104 16.56 -20.85 -9.87
CA ASN A 104 17.61 -21.35 -8.96
C ASN A 104 18.86 -20.47 -8.67
N THR A 105 19.40 -20.34 -7.44
CA THR A 105 19.75 -21.42 -6.47
C THR A 105 20.29 -20.79 -5.16
N SER A 106 20.20 -21.57 -4.08
CA SER A 106 21.10 -21.66 -2.91
C SER A 106 20.64 -21.05 -1.57
N GLU A 107 20.79 -21.91 -0.55
CA GLU A 107 20.32 -21.86 0.82
C GLU A 107 21.11 -20.88 1.70
N GLY A 108 20.43 -20.36 2.73
CA GLY A 108 21.08 -19.88 3.95
C GLY A 108 21.39 -18.40 4.00
N GLU A 109 20.40 -17.60 4.41
CA GLU A 109 20.50 -16.50 5.39
C GLU A 109 19.16 -15.76 5.39
N GLN A 110 18.49 -15.68 6.55
CA GLN A 110 17.30 -14.86 6.75
C GLN A 110 17.67 -13.39 6.64
N SER A 111 17.79 -12.90 5.41
CA SER A 111 17.65 -11.50 5.09
C SER A 111 16.22 -11.32 4.59
N THR A 112 15.41 -10.58 5.35
CA THR A 112 14.10 -10.12 4.91
C THR A 112 14.33 -9.22 3.70
N SER A 113 14.32 -9.79 2.50
CA SER A 113 14.34 -9.02 1.26
C SER A 113 13.04 -8.23 1.22
N LYS A 114 13.12 -6.94 1.57
CA LYS A 114 12.07 -5.96 1.26
C LYS A 114 11.81 -6.09 -0.24
N LYS A 115 10.70 -6.74 -0.61
CA LYS A 115 10.16 -6.66 -1.96
C LYS A 115 9.84 -5.17 -2.19
N ASP A 116 10.14 -4.64 -3.36
CA ASP A 116 9.89 -3.23 -3.65
C ASP A 116 8.39 -3.02 -3.88
N GLU A 117 7.76 -2.13 -3.11
CA GLU A 117 6.36 -1.73 -3.30
C GLU A 117 6.18 -1.12 -4.70
N VAL A 118 5.20 -1.61 -5.45
CA VAL A 118 4.94 -1.18 -6.83
C VAL A 118 4.20 0.17 -6.86
N PHE A 119 3.39 0.43 -5.83
CA PHE A 119 2.62 1.66 -5.65
C PHE A 119 2.21 1.88 -4.19
N ASP A 120 1.74 3.09 -3.91
CA ASP A 120 1.33 3.57 -2.59
C ASP A 120 0.05 4.39 -2.74
N PHE A 121 -1.02 4.07 -2.00
CA PHE A 121 -2.31 4.73 -2.12
C PHE A 121 -2.28 6.23 -1.79
N GLU A 122 -1.41 6.66 -0.87
CA GLU A 122 -1.28 8.05 -0.46
C GLU A 122 -0.51 8.84 -1.53
N GLN A 123 0.64 8.32 -1.97
CA GLN A 123 1.50 9.00 -2.93
C GLN A 123 0.94 8.96 -4.36
N ASP A 124 0.20 7.91 -4.71
CA ASP A 124 -0.41 7.75 -6.03
C ASP A 124 -1.88 8.20 -6.08
N ALA A 125 -2.40 8.79 -4.99
CA ALA A 125 -3.80 9.20 -4.87
C ALA A 125 -4.30 10.01 -6.09
N GLU A 126 -3.51 10.99 -6.55
CA GLU A 126 -3.86 11.83 -7.71
C GLU A 126 -3.92 11.02 -9.01
N TYR A 127 -3.00 10.07 -9.21
CA TYR A 127 -2.97 9.22 -10.41
C TYR A 127 -4.13 8.23 -10.40
N ILE A 128 -4.43 7.64 -9.25
CA ILE A 128 -5.57 6.74 -9.06
C ILE A 128 -6.87 7.50 -9.34
N TYR A 129 -7.05 8.67 -8.71
CA TYR A 129 -8.22 9.52 -8.93
C TYR A 129 -8.42 9.87 -10.41
N ALA A 130 -7.38 10.39 -11.07
CA ALA A 130 -7.45 10.75 -12.48
C ALA A 130 -7.78 9.53 -13.37
N SER A 131 -7.28 8.35 -13.01
CA SER A 131 -7.51 7.10 -13.75
C SER A 131 -8.94 6.58 -13.61
N PHE A 132 -9.51 6.63 -12.41
CA PHE A 132 -10.92 6.26 -12.19
C PHE A 132 -11.88 7.18 -12.92
N LEU A 133 -11.58 8.49 -12.92
CA LEU A 133 -12.38 9.45 -13.66
C LEU A 133 -12.24 9.24 -15.17
N PHE A 134 -11.03 8.94 -15.67
CA PHE A 134 -10.77 8.71 -17.09
C PHE A 134 -11.43 7.42 -17.63
N ASP A 135 -11.22 6.28 -16.98
CA ASP A 135 -11.67 4.98 -17.49
C ASP A 135 -13.15 4.71 -17.21
N TYR A 136 -13.64 5.15 -16.05
CA TYR A 136 -14.96 4.78 -15.55
C TYR A 136 -15.91 5.96 -15.38
N ASN A 137 -15.44 7.20 -15.57
CA ASN A 137 -16.20 8.41 -15.25
C ASN A 137 -16.73 8.38 -13.80
N LEU A 138 -15.89 7.88 -12.88
CA LEU A 138 -16.19 7.77 -11.44
C LEU A 138 -15.36 8.78 -10.66
N ASP A 139 -16.02 9.77 -10.05
CA ASP A 139 -15.40 10.65 -9.07
C ASP A 139 -15.31 9.94 -7.71
N LEU A 140 -14.10 9.56 -7.30
CA LEU A 140 -13.87 8.84 -6.04
C LEU A 140 -14.28 9.64 -4.80
N PHE A 141 -14.20 10.98 -4.83
CA PHE A 141 -14.64 11.80 -3.70
C PHE A 141 -16.16 11.74 -3.55
N GLU A 142 -16.91 11.71 -4.65
CA GLU A 142 -18.37 11.51 -4.60
C GLU A 142 -18.78 10.07 -4.21
N GLN A 143 -17.87 9.11 -4.36
CA GLN A 143 -18.08 7.70 -4.01
C GLN A 143 -17.69 7.34 -2.57
N GLN A 144 -17.16 8.27 -1.77
CA GLN A 144 -16.87 8.04 -0.35
C GLN A 144 -18.15 7.60 0.39
N GLY A 145 -18.04 6.55 1.19
CA GLY A 145 -19.19 5.96 1.88
C GLY A 145 -20.16 5.18 0.97
N LYS A 146 -19.82 4.93 -0.30
CA LYS A 146 -20.69 4.25 -1.27
C LYS A 146 -20.00 3.10 -1.98
N LEU A 147 -18.79 3.33 -2.48
CA LEU A 147 -18.06 2.32 -3.26
C LEU A 147 -17.40 1.29 -2.34
N HIS A 148 -17.88 0.06 -2.41
CA HIS A 148 -17.36 -1.07 -1.65
C HIS A 148 -15.91 -1.41 -2.04
N TRP A 149 -15.08 -1.80 -1.07
CA TRP A 149 -13.64 -2.09 -1.20
C TRP A 149 -13.32 -3.08 -2.33
N ARG A 150 -14.00 -4.24 -2.35
CA ARG A 150 -13.78 -5.23 -3.43
C ARG A 150 -14.12 -4.71 -4.83
N LYS A 151 -15.09 -3.79 -4.96
CA LYS A 151 -15.41 -3.15 -6.24
C LYS A 151 -14.31 -2.16 -6.62
N PHE A 152 -13.85 -1.35 -5.66
CA PHE A 152 -12.71 -0.46 -5.85
C PHE A 152 -11.46 -1.24 -6.29
N GLN A 153 -11.11 -2.33 -5.62
CA GLN A 153 -9.97 -3.18 -6.01
C GLN A 153 -10.14 -3.76 -7.42
N ALA A 154 -11.33 -4.25 -7.77
CA ALA A 154 -11.60 -4.78 -9.10
C ALA A 154 -11.46 -3.72 -10.20
N LEU A 155 -11.91 -2.49 -9.94
CA LEU A 155 -11.75 -1.34 -10.85
C LEU A 155 -10.29 -0.92 -10.94
N LEU A 156 -9.57 -0.84 -9.82
CA LEU A 156 -8.15 -0.48 -9.80
C LEU A 156 -7.30 -1.47 -10.60
N LYS A 157 -7.55 -2.78 -10.44
CA LYS A 157 -6.87 -3.85 -11.20
C LYS A 157 -7.29 -3.88 -12.68
N GLY A 158 -8.46 -3.32 -13.00
CA GLY A 158 -9.04 -3.31 -14.34
C GLY A 158 -8.78 -2.02 -15.13
N LEU A 159 -7.94 -1.11 -14.62
CA LEU A 159 -7.58 0.13 -15.32
C LEU A 159 -6.94 -0.18 -16.67
N SER A 160 -7.26 0.64 -17.67
CA SER A 160 -6.71 0.54 -19.02
C SER A 160 -5.21 0.84 -19.02
N GLU A 161 -4.50 0.37 -20.04
CA GLU A 161 -3.08 0.73 -20.25
C GLU A 161 -2.90 2.24 -20.46
N ASP A 162 -3.95 2.93 -20.92
CA ASP A 162 -3.92 4.36 -21.15
C ASP A 162 -4.09 5.20 -19.89
N ALA A 163 -4.60 4.60 -18.82
CA ALA A 163 -4.80 5.26 -17.54
C ALA A 163 -3.47 5.80 -16.97
N LYS A 164 -3.56 6.96 -16.31
CA LYS A 164 -2.38 7.64 -15.77
C LYS A 164 -1.66 6.77 -14.75
N PHE A 165 -2.39 6.10 -13.88
CA PHE A 165 -1.86 5.19 -12.87
C PHE A 165 -1.17 3.99 -13.51
N SER A 166 -1.79 3.32 -14.48
CA SER A 166 -1.19 2.19 -15.21
C SER A 166 0.15 2.56 -15.84
N LYS A 167 0.25 3.74 -16.46
CA LYS A 167 1.51 4.28 -17.02
C LYS A 167 2.58 4.51 -15.96
N VAL A 168 2.20 4.97 -14.77
CA VAL A 168 3.13 5.14 -13.64
C VAL A 168 3.65 3.78 -13.16
N ILE A 169 2.77 2.79 -13.00
CA ILE A 169 3.14 1.41 -12.64
C ILE A 169 4.09 0.81 -13.69
N GLU A 170 3.76 0.97 -14.97
CA GLU A 170 4.60 0.50 -16.08
C GLU A 170 6.01 1.12 -15.98
N ILE A 171 6.10 2.45 -15.82
CA ILE A 171 7.39 3.13 -15.70
C ILE A 171 8.18 2.60 -14.49
N ARG A 172 7.55 2.38 -13.33
CA ARG A 172 8.21 1.86 -12.12
C ARG A 172 8.70 0.43 -12.29
N THR A 173 7.95 -0.42 -12.97
CA THR A 173 8.28 -1.85 -13.15
C THR A 173 9.14 -2.14 -14.38
N MET A 174 9.22 -1.22 -15.34
CA MET A 174 9.97 -1.39 -16.58
C MET A 174 11.46 -1.70 -16.33
N LYS A 175 12.01 -2.73 -17.00
CA LYS A 175 13.44 -3.04 -16.92
C LYS A 175 14.25 -1.95 -17.64
N LEU A 176 15.35 -1.53 -17.04
CA LEU A 176 16.27 -0.57 -17.66
C LEU A 176 16.94 -1.22 -18.88
N PRO A 177 16.92 -0.56 -20.06
CA PRO A 177 17.72 -0.99 -21.21
C PRO A 177 19.21 -1.04 -20.86
N LYS A 178 19.95 -1.92 -21.54
CA LYS A 178 21.39 -2.12 -21.27
C LYS A 178 22.18 -0.83 -21.50
N GLU A 179 22.00 -0.14 -22.62
CA GLU A 179 22.74 1.09 -22.97
C GLU A 179 21.88 2.01 -23.88
N GLY A 180 22.33 3.25 -24.09
CA GLY A 180 21.73 4.20 -25.03
C GLY A 180 20.97 5.38 -24.40
N GLU A 181 20.45 6.26 -25.24
CA GLU A 181 19.67 7.44 -24.83
C GLU A 181 18.36 7.06 -24.14
N GLU A 182 17.73 5.97 -24.59
CA GLU A 182 16.48 5.46 -24.01
C GLU A 182 16.67 5.04 -22.54
N ARG A 183 17.85 4.52 -22.18
CA ARG A 183 18.17 4.23 -20.77
C ARG A 183 18.13 5.49 -19.91
N LYS A 184 18.70 6.60 -20.39
CA LYS A 184 18.72 7.87 -19.65
C LYS A 184 17.31 8.43 -19.49
N ARG A 185 16.48 8.33 -20.55
CA ARG A 185 15.08 8.77 -20.53
C ARG A 185 14.26 7.98 -19.49
N ILE A 186 14.36 6.65 -19.51
CA ILE A 186 13.65 5.78 -18.55
C ILE A 186 14.16 6.02 -17.13
N GLN A 187 15.46 6.25 -16.93
CA GLN A 187 16.01 6.59 -15.62
C GLN A 187 15.41 7.88 -15.05
N GLU A 188 15.27 8.92 -15.89
CA GLU A 188 14.67 10.17 -15.45
C GLU A 188 13.19 10.00 -15.12
N LEU A 189 12.42 9.27 -15.95
CA LEU A 189 11.02 8.98 -15.67
C LEU A 189 10.85 8.18 -14.37
N LYS A 190 11.67 7.15 -14.15
CA LYS A 190 11.68 6.39 -12.90
C LYS A 190 12.01 7.27 -11.69
N ARG A 191 12.88 8.28 -11.85
CA ARG A 191 13.19 9.24 -10.79
C ARG A 191 12.00 10.16 -10.49
N ILE A 192 11.34 10.66 -11.52
CA ILE A 192 10.16 11.54 -11.38
C ILE A 192 9.01 10.82 -10.67
N TYR A 193 8.79 9.55 -11.01
CA TYR A 193 7.69 8.75 -10.46
C TYR A 193 8.11 7.85 -9.30
N ALA A 194 9.32 8.00 -8.75
CA ALA A 194 9.76 7.19 -7.62
C ALA A 194 8.88 7.44 -6.39
N LEU A 195 8.55 6.38 -5.66
CA LEU A 195 7.92 6.53 -4.35
C LEU A 195 8.93 7.11 -3.36
N ASN A 196 8.48 8.09 -2.59
CA ASN A 196 9.20 8.58 -1.43
C ASN A 196 9.23 7.44 -0.41
N LYS A 197 10.42 6.97 -0.06
CA LYS A 197 10.58 6.02 1.04
C LYS A 197 10.36 6.80 2.33
N LYS A 198 9.32 6.47 3.10
CA LYS A 198 9.20 6.94 4.49
C LYS A 198 10.48 6.51 5.22
N PRO A 199 11.26 7.45 5.79
CA PRO A 199 12.48 7.07 6.49
C PRO A 199 12.08 6.19 7.67
N VAL A 200 12.59 4.95 7.69
CA VAL A 200 12.29 3.97 8.75
C VAL A 200 12.84 4.42 10.12
N ASP A 201 13.71 5.44 10.11
CA ASP A 201 14.30 6.09 11.27
C ASP A 201 14.86 7.45 10.80
N GLU A 202 14.40 8.57 11.36
CA GLU A 202 14.91 9.92 11.04
C GLU A 202 16.43 9.99 11.26
N GLU A 203 16.94 9.30 12.28
CA GLU A 203 18.37 9.28 12.61
C GLU A 203 19.18 8.50 11.55
N ALA A 204 18.62 7.41 11.04
CA ALA A 204 19.21 6.66 9.93
C ALA A 204 19.18 7.47 8.62
N ALA A 205 18.10 8.22 8.36
CA ALA A 205 17.97 9.06 7.17
C ALA A 205 18.97 10.22 7.17
N ILE A 206 19.13 10.90 8.31
CA ILE A 206 20.15 11.95 8.49
C ILE A 206 21.55 11.38 8.30
N LYS A 207 21.83 10.20 8.89
CA LYS A 207 23.13 9.53 8.77
C LYS A 207 23.44 9.09 7.34
N GLU A 208 22.45 8.62 6.58
CA GLU A 208 22.62 8.25 5.18
C GLU A 208 22.87 9.48 4.29
N LEU A 209 22.17 10.59 4.56
CA LEU A 209 22.39 11.88 3.89
C LEU A 209 23.80 12.44 4.18
N ASP A 210 24.23 12.40 5.44
CA ASP A 210 25.58 12.83 5.84
C ASP A 210 26.68 11.94 5.24
N ALA A 211 26.45 10.63 5.16
CA ALA A 211 27.37 9.70 4.52
C ALA A 211 27.48 9.98 3.01
N LYS A 212 26.36 10.20 2.32
CA LYS A 212 26.33 10.55 0.89
C LYS A 212 26.97 11.91 0.62
N ALA A 213 26.69 12.92 1.44
CA ALA A 213 27.32 14.24 1.36
C ALA A 213 28.84 14.14 1.56
N SER A 214 29.28 13.42 2.59
CA SER A 214 30.71 13.22 2.90
C SER A 214 31.45 12.52 1.76
N ALA A 215 30.86 11.46 1.18
CA ALA A 215 31.41 10.75 0.03
C ALA A 215 31.49 11.66 -1.22
N PHE A 216 30.47 12.49 -1.45
CA PHE A 216 30.46 13.48 -2.53
C PHE A 216 31.60 14.51 -2.36
N PHE A 217 31.78 15.06 -1.16
CA PHE A 217 32.85 16.02 -0.88
C PHE A 217 34.26 15.41 -0.91
N GLN A 218 34.43 14.13 -0.53
CA GLN A 218 35.70 13.42 -0.69
C GLN A 218 36.08 13.25 -2.17
N ASN A 219 35.13 12.91 -3.04
CA ASN A 219 35.35 12.78 -4.48
C ASN A 219 35.70 14.12 -5.15
N LEU A 220 35.19 15.24 -4.62
CA LEU A 220 35.56 16.60 -5.07
C LEU A 220 36.99 16.99 -4.63
N ARG A 221 37.44 16.58 -3.43
CA ARG A 221 38.82 16.83 -2.96
C ARG A 221 39.87 16.02 -3.71
N GLY A 222 39.55 14.84 -4.22
CA GLY A 222 40.48 13.98 -4.97
C GLY A 222 40.89 14.50 -6.36
N ARG A 223 40.17 15.49 -6.91
CA ARG A 223 40.36 15.97 -8.29
C ARG A 223 41.21 17.25 -8.41
N GLY A 224 41.62 17.84 -7.29
CA GLY A 224 42.28 19.15 -7.23
C GLY A 224 43.79 19.16 -6.93
N GLY A 225 44.50 18.04 -7.10
CA GLY A 225 45.88 17.91 -6.61
C GLY A 225 46.85 17.17 -7.51
N LYS A 226 47.05 17.64 -8.76
CA LYS A 226 48.32 17.47 -9.47
C LYS A 226 48.61 18.74 -10.28
N LYS A 227 49.42 19.61 -9.71
CA LYS A 227 50.30 20.52 -10.45
C LYS A 227 51.73 20.17 -10.08
#